data_AF-A0A9P6BB60-F1
#
_entry.id   AF-A0A9P6BB60-F1
#
_cell.length_a   1.000
_cell.length_b   1.000
_cell.length_c   1.000
_cell.angle_alpha   90.00
_cell.angle_beta   90.00
_cell.angle_gamma   90.00
#
_symmetry.space_group_name_H-M   'P 1'
#
loop_
_entity.id
_entity.type
_entity.pdbx_description
1 polymer ?
#
loop_
_entity_poly.entity_id
_entity_poly.type
_entity_poly.pdbx_seq_one_letter_code
_entity_poly.pdbx_strand_id
1 'polypeptide(L)'
;MWFKIFLPGEKLFGPPQMRDDLSAKHSVWSLYWKCHMLYAGCLSVHHDESISQYDRGQFAVQAWLESERIERMLDVHTCDIEKASLYFGRQVLFDTKNIASSQYSRCVPHPSIGDPHFHRDKAMTWLRHQANVMQQFLAILSRFTDLKENTLATRPYFTFWFHDQLYRYLDIWERDPTLHLALDLCIQLLPTVECIMSLFPSNYPRQKYEVVHLRLVNACIRAGIPPPPPPRYTIA
;
A
#
# COMPACT_ATOMS: atom_id res chain seq x y z
N MET A 1 -11.76 19.98 -10.91
CA MET A 1 -12.54 20.52 -9.77
C MET A 1 -13.19 19.33 -9.06
N TRP A 2 -12.47 18.68 -8.15
CA TRP A 2 -12.96 17.48 -7.46
C TRP A 2 -13.45 17.84 -6.05
N PHE A 3 -14.75 17.60 -5.83
CA PHE A 3 -15.43 17.28 -4.58
C PHE A 3 -15.90 18.39 -3.60
N LYS A 4 -17.15 18.84 -3.82
CA LYS A 4 -18.15 19.08 -2.76
C LYS A 4 -18.76 17.76 -2.25
N ILE A 5 -17.96 16.72 -2.03
CA ILE A 5 -18.44 15.47 -1.43
C ILE A 5 -18.22 15.56 0.07
N PHE A 6 -19.26 15.21 0.83
CA PHE A 6 -19.13 14.99 2.26
C PHE A 6 -18.36 13.70 2.50
N LEU A 7 -17.20 13.79 3.14
CA LEU A 7 -16.46 12.61 3.56
C LEU A 7 -17.13 11.97 4.79
N PRO A 8 -17.00 10.64 4.96
CA PRO A 8 -17.50 9.98 6.15
C PRO A 8 -17.00 10.66 7.43
N GLY A 9 -17.92 10.97 8.35
CA GLY A 9 -17.62 11.67 9.60
C GLY A 9 -17.75 13.20 9.55
N GLU A 10 -17.82 13.83 8.37
CA GLU A 10 -17.94 15.30 8.27
C GLU A 10 -19.22 15.87 8.90
N LYS A 11 -20.31 15.08 8.95
CA LYS A 11 -21.57 15.50 9.62
C LYS A 11 -21.48 15.52 11.15
N LEU A 12 -20.48 14.84 11.74
CA LEU A 12 -20.31 14.77 13.19
C LEU A 12 -19.59 16.00 13.75
N PHE A 13 -18.84 16.69 12.90
CA PHE A 13 -18.22 17.97 13.23
C PHE A 13 -19.22 19.08 12.90
N GLY A 14 -19.60 19.87 13.90
CA GLY A 14 -20.59 20.94 13.80
C GLY A 14 -20.23 22.03 12.76
N PRO A 15 -21.08 23.07 12.62
CA PRO A 15 -20.94 24.09 11.58
C PRO A 15 -19.53 24.72 11.52
N PRO A 16 -19.13 25.29 10.36
CA PRO A 16 -17.75 25.62 9.97
C PRO A 16 -17.12 26.81 10.72
N GLN A 17 -17.40 26.96 12.01
CA GLN A 17 -16.79 27.96 12.89
C GLN A 17 -15.46 27.49 13.49
N MET A 18 -15.08 26.23 13.29
CA MET A 18 -13.74 25.74 13.63
C MET A 18 -12.73 26.22 12.57
N ARG A 19 -11.59 26.76 13.03
CA ARG A 19 -10.43 27.17 12.22
C ARG A 19 -10.17 26.15 11.09
N ASP A 20 -9.73 26.59 9.92
CA ASP A 20 -9.40 25.71 8.78
C ASP A 20 -8.47 24.54 9.16
N ASP A 21 -7.63 24.74 10.17
CA ASP A 21 -6.71 23.76 10.75
C ASP A 21 -7.41 22.60 11.49
N LEU A 22 -8.66 22.79 11.91
CA LEU A 22 -9.52 21.83 12.62
C LEU A 22 -10.69 21.35 11.75
N SER A 23 -10.62 21.60 10.44
CA SER A 23 -11.65 21.16 9.50
C SER A 23 -11.77 19.64 9.51
N ALA A 24 -13.01 19.13 9.61
CA ALA A 24 -13.32 17.70 9.53
C ALA A 24 -12.70 17.04 8.29
N LYS A 25 -12.57 17.79 7.20
CA LYS A 25 -11.92 17.42 5.93
C LYS A 25 -10.46 17.05 6.06
N HIS A 26 -9.81 17.47 7.12
CA HIS A 26 -8.39 17.28 7.41
C HIS A 26 -8.18 16.23 8.50
N SER A 27 -9.24 15.62 9.03
CA SER A 27 -9.14 14.47 9.94
C SER A 27 -8.46 13.28 9.27
N VAL A 28 -7.82 12.42 10.07
CA VAL A 28 -7.18 11.18 9.60
C VAL A 28 -8.12 10.34 8.75
N TRP A 29 -9.38 10.19 9.16
CA TRP A 29 -10.42 9.50 8.39
C TRP A 29 -10.67 10.12 7.02
N SER A 30 -10.82 11.44 6.97
CA SER A 30 -11.06 12.14 5.71
C SER A 30 -9.86 12.04 4.77
N LEU A 31 -8.64 12.12 5.30
CA LEU A 31 -7.42 11.93 4.52
C LEU A 31 -7.29 10.49 4.01
N TYR A 32 -7.56 9.49 4.85
CA TYR A 32 -7.60 8.08 4.46
C TYR A 32 -8.57 7.84 3.29
N TRP A 33 -9.81 8.34 3.38
CA TRP A 33 -10.78 8.22 2.29
C TRP A 33 -10.33 8.94 1.02
N LYS A 34 -9.71 10.12 1.13
CA LYS A 34 -9.13 10.82 -0.02
C LYS A 34 -8.04 9.99 -0.70
N CYS A 35 -7.17 9.32 0.06
CA CYS A 35 -6.18 8.40 -0.53
C CYS A 35 -6.86 7.32 -1.38
N HIS A 36 -7.88 6.67 -0.83
CA HIS A 36 -8.60 5.60 -1.53
C HIS A 36 -9.35 6.08 -2.77
N MET A 37 -10.00 7.23 -2.71
CA MET A 37 -10.68 7.82 -3.87
C MET A 37 -9.67 8.20 -4.96
N LEU A 38 -8.52 8.75 -4.56
CA LEU A 38 -7.45 9.10 -5.49
C LEU A 38 -6.89 7.86 -6.20
N TYR A 39 -6.62 6.80 -5.44
CA TYR A 39 -6.18 5.51 -5.97
C TYR A 39 -7.21 4.89 -6.93
N ALA A 40 -8.50 4.87 -6.52
CA ALA A 40 -9.57 4.37 -7.37
C ALA A 40 -9.69 5.17 -8.67
N GLY A 41 -9.56 6.50 -8.61
CA GLY A 41 -9.54 7.36 -9.79
C GLY A 41 -8.36 7.04 -10.73
N CYS A 42 -7.16 6.84 -10.16
CA CYS A 42 -5.99 6.40 -10.94
C CYS A 42 -6.22 5.05 -11.64
N LEU A 43 -6.84 4.08 -10.96
CA LEU A 43 -7.18 2.79 -11.57
C LEU A 43 -8.24 2.94 -12.68
N SER A 44 -9.29 3.72 -12.45
CA SER A 44 -10.33 3.95 -13.47
C SER A 44 -9.75 4.57 -14.73
N VAL A 45 -8.93 5.62 -14.60
CA VAL A 45 -8.27 6.27 -15.75
C VAL A 45 -7.28 5.32 -16.43
N HIS A 46 -6.61 4.46 -15.66
CA HIS A 46 -5.67 3.48 -16.20
C HIS A 46 -6.38 2.44 -17.09
N HIS A 47 -7.55 1.95 -16.66
CA HIS A 47 -8.30 0.93 -17.40
C HIS A 47 -9.20 1.48 -18.51
N ASP A 48 -9.43 2.80 -18.57
CA ASP A 48 -10.30 3.42 -19.57
C ASP A 48 -9.53 3.82 -20.84
N GLU A 49 -9.56 2.94 -21.85
CA GLU A 49 -8.93 3.12 -23.16
C GLU A 49 -9.48 4.32 -23.97
N SER A 50 -10.64 4.88 -23.59
CA SER A 50 -11.24 6.00 -24.32
C SER A 50 -10.61 7.36 -24.00
N ILE A 51 -9.86 7.46 -22.89
CA ILE A 51 -9.27 8.73 -22.44
C ILE A 51 -7.98 9.04 -23.21
N SER A 52 -7.90 10.25 -23.76
CA SER A 52 -6.74 10.71 -24.53
C SER A 52 -5.46 10.73 -23.68
N GLN A 53 -4.30 10.53 -24.33
CA GLN A 53 -3.00 10.58 -23.64
C GLN A 53 -2.75 11.93 -22.95
N TYR A 54 -3.22 13.03 -23.54
CA TYR A 54 -3.12 14.36 -22.97
C TYR A 54 -3.92 14.49 -21.67
N ASP A 55 -5.19 14.07 -21.67
CA ASP A 55 -6.07 14.14 -20.50
C ASP A 55 -5.59 13.22 -19.39
N ARG A 56 -5.10 12.03 -19.75
CA ARG A 56 -4.46 11.12 -18.78
C ARG A 56 -3.23 11.76 -18.14
N GLY A 57 -2.39 12.45 -18.93
CA GLY A 57 -1.23 13.19 -18.43
C GLY A 57 -1.61 14.35 -17.50
N GLN A 58 -2.66 15.11 -17.84
CA GLN A 58 -3.16 16.16 -16.94
C GLN A 58 -3.71 15.58 -15.63
N PHE A 59 -4.52 14.51 -15.72
CA PHE A 59 -5.05 13.83 -14.54
C PHE A 59 -3.91 13.34 -13.63
N ALA A 60 -2.85 12.78 -14.21
CA ALA A 60 -1.69 12.31 -13.48
C ALA A 60 -0.98 13.39 -12.67
N VAL A 61 -0.74 14.55 -13.28
CA VAL A 61 -0.09 15.68 -12.60
C VAL A 61 -0.96 16.15 -11.44
N GLN A 62 -2.28 16.23 -11.64
CA GLN A 62 -3.21 16.60 -10.57
C GLN A 62 -3.24 15.55 -9.45
N ALA A 63 -3.26 14.25 -9.80
CA ALA A 63 -3.24 13.17 -8.83
C ALA A 63 -1.93 13.15 -8.04
N TRP A 64 -0.80 13.42 -8.69
CA TRP A 64 0.50 13.56 -8.03
C TRP A 64 0.50 14.73 -7.03
N LEU A 65 0.10 15.93 -7.46
CA LEU A 65 0.04 17.10 -6.59
C LEU A 65 -0.89 16.90 -5.40
N GLU A 66 -2.04 16.26 -5.62
CA GLU A 66 -2.98 15.95 -4.55
C GLU A 66 -2.40 14.90 -3.59
N SER A 67 -1.69 13.89 -4.10
CA SER A 67 -1.02 12.89 -3.25
C SER A 67 0.05 13.51 -2.33
N GLU A 68 0.85 14.45 -2.86
CA GLU A 68 1.84 15.22 -2.09
C GLU A 68 1.15 16.12 -1.05
N ARG A 69 -0.02 16.69 -1.39
CA ARG A 69 -0.79 17.49 -0.45
C ARG A 69 -1.33 16.65 0.70
N ILE A 70 -1.91 15.49 0.41
CA ILE A 70 -2.45 14.58 1.43
C ILE A 70 -1.32 14.05 2.32
N GLU A 71 -0.16 13.71 1.75
CA GLU A 71 1.00 13.26 2.53
C GLU A 71 1.47 14.33 3.52
N ARG A 72 1.66 15.58 3.07
CA ARG A 72 1.98 16.70 3.97
C ARG A 72 0.96 16.86 5.09
N MET A 73 -0.33 16.67 4.79
CA MET A 73 -1.37 16.75 5.80
C MET A 73 -1.34 15.59 6.80
N LEU A 74 -1.02 14.38 6.34
CA LEU A 74 -0.81 13.21 7.21
C LEU A 74 0.41 13.40 8.11
N ASP A 75 1.45 14.09 7.66
CA ASP A 75 2.66 14.35 8.46
C ASP A 75 2.45 15.36 9.60
N VAL A 76 1.42 16.22 9.50
CA VAL A 76 1.01 17.12 10.60
C VAL A 76 0.31 16.36 11.71
N HIS A 77 -0.24 15.16 11.44
CA HIS A 77 -0.93 14.36 12.46
C HIS A 77 0.06 13.59 13.35
N THR A 78 0.05 13.92 14.64
CA THR A 78 0.82 13.22 15.68
C THR A 78 -0.08 12.32 16.55
N CYS A 79 -1.35 12.13 16.19
CA CYS A 79 -2.31 11.41 17.02
C CYS A 79 -1.99 9.91 17.12
N ASP A 80 -1.90 9.39 18.35
CA ASP A 80 -1.66 7.96 18.61
C ASP A 80 -2.89 7.07 18.35
N ILE A 81 -4.07 7.67 18.23
CA ILE A 81 -5.37 6.98 18.26
C ILE A 81 -5.57 6.06 17.04
N GLU A 82 -4.97 6.39 15.88
CA GLU A 82 -5.29 5.69 14.62
C GLU A 82 -4.07 5.44 13.74
N LYS A 83 -3.00 4.90 14.35
CA LYS A 83 -1.79 4.50 13.62
C LYS A 83 -2.10 3.60 12.42
N ALA A 84 -3.04 2.66 12.55
CA ALA A 84 -3.47 1.80 11.45
C ALA A 84 -3.99 2.60 10.25
N SER A 85 -4.98 3.48 10.42
CA SER A 85 -5.56 4.29 9.33
C SER A 85 -4.51 5.21 8.68
N LEU A 86 -3.59 5.76 9.47
CA LEU A 86 -2.44 6.53 8.96
C LEU A 86 -1.51 5.66 8.10
N TYR A 87 -1.18 4.44 8.56
CA TYR A 87 -0.34 3.50 7.81
C TYR A 87 -1.01 3.07 6.49
N PHE A 88 -2.28 2.66 6.53
CA PHE A 88 -3.02 2.29 5.33
C PHE A 88 -3.17 3.48 4.37
N GLY A 89 -3.45 4.69 4.88
CA GLY A 89 -3.54 5.90 4.07
C GLY A 89 -2.23 6.22 3.35
N ARG A 90 -1.09 6.14 4.06
CA ARG A 90 0.25 6.33 3.47
C ARG A 90 0.58 5.28 2.41
N GLN A 91 0.17 4.04 2.65
CA GLN A 91 0.36 2.97 1.68
C GLN A 91 -0.39 3.22 0.39
N VAL A 92 -1.67 3.59 0.47
CA VAL A 92 -2.49 3.86 -0.72
C VAL A 92 -1.95 5.08 -1.50
N LEU A 93 -1.36 6.06 -0.81
CA LEU A 93 -0.65 7.16 -1.46
C LEU A 93 0.60 6.67 -2.22
N PHE A 94 1.38 5.77 -1.64
CA PHE A 94 2.52 5.18 -2.31
C PHE A 94 2.12 4.50 -3.63
N ASP A 95 0.96 3.83 -3.67
CA ASP A 95 0.47 3.17 -4.89
C ASP A 95 -0.01 4.12 -5.93
N THR A 96 -0.75 5.12 -5.48
CA THR A 96 -1.21 6.21 -6.32
C THR A 96 0.00 6.85 -7.01
N LYS A 97 1.08 7.10 -6.26
CA LYS A 97 2.33 7.64 -6.81
C LYS A 97 3.02 6.67 -7.75
N ASN A 98 3.07 5.37 -7.45
CA ASN A 98 3.68 4.37 -8.34
C ASN A 98 2.91 4.23 -9.67
N ILE A 99 1.58 4.21 -9.63
CA ILE A 99 0.74 4.20 -10.84
C ILE A 99 0.96 5.50 -11.62
N ALA A 100 0.93 6.65 -10.94
CA ALA A 100 1.15 7.93 -11.58
C ALA A 100 2.55 8.04 -12.23
N SER A 101 3.62 7.64 -11.53
CA SER A 101 4.99 7.67 -12.05
C SER A 101 5.21 6.69 -13.20
N SER A 102 4.67 5.47 -13.11
CA SER A 102 4.86 4.46 -14.17
C SER A 102 4.11 4.80 -15.46
N GLN A 103 2.96 5.46 -15.37
CA GLN A 103 2.11 5.76 -16.52
C GLN A 103 2.41 7.14 -17.13
N TYR A 104 2.97 8.07 -16.35
CA TYR A 104 3.03 9.50 -16.74
C TYR A 104 4.39 10.15 -16.52
N SER A 105 5.46 9.35 -16.53
CA SER A 105 6.85 9.81 -16.45
C SER A 105 7.23 10.93 -17.44
N ARG A 106 6.53 11.03 -18.57
CA ARG A 106 6.72 12.10 -19.57
C ARG A 106 6.10 13.44 -19.18
N CYS A 107 5.14 13.45 -18.24
CA CYS A 107 4.33 14.63 -17.89
C CYS A 107 4.49 15.07 -16.43
N VAL A 108 5.06 14.23 -15.56
CA VAL A 108 5.30 14.56 -14.15
C VAL A 108 6.73 15.12 -14.01
N PRO A 109 6.92 16.35 -13.48
CA PRO A 109 8.25 16.96 -13.38
C PRO A 109 9.18 16.13 -12.48
N HIS A 110 10.33 15.74 -13.05
CA HIS A 110 11.22 14.73 -12.50
C HIS A 110 12.47 15.37 -11.87
N PRO A 111 12.74 15.22 -10.55
CA PRO A 111 13.91 15.84 -9.93
C PRO A 111 15.21 15.00 -9.99
N SER A 112 15.18 13.76 -10.51
CA SER A 112 16.32 12.83 -10.39
C SER A 112 16.99 12.48 -11.72
N ILE A 113 18.33 12.55 -11.73
CA ILE A 113 19.21 11.99 -12.77
C ILE A 113 19.27 10.47 -12.54
N GLY A 114 18.45 9.71 -13.27
CA GLY A 114 18.29 8.25 -13.13
C GLY A 114 17.02 7.77 -13.84
N ASP A 115 16.71 6.46 -13.85
CA ASP A 115 15.48 5.93 -14.46
C ASP A 115 14.25 6.71 -13.95
N PRO A 116 13.54 7.44 -14.81
CA PRO A 116 12.46 8.33 -14.40
C PRO A 116 11.21 7.60 -13.85
N HIS A 117 11.24 6.27 -13.74
CA HIS A 117 10.11 5.46 -13.28
C HIS A 117 10.36 4.77 -11.94
N PHE A 118 11.55 4.90 -11.34
CA PHE A 118 11.89 4.22 -10.09
C PHE A 118 12.79 5.06 -9.17
N HIS A 119 12.18 5.64 -8.14
CA HIS A 119 12.90 6.39 -7.11
C HIS A 119 13.53 5.44 -6.08
N ARG A 120 14.72 4.93 -6.40
CA ARG A 120 15.43 3.95 -5.55
C ARG A 120 15.54 4.35 -4.08
N ASP A 121 15.90 5.60 -3.78
CA ASP A 121 16.05 6.07 -2.39
C ASP A 121 14.72 6.11 -1.63
N LYS A 122 13.64 6.50 -2.32
CA LYS A 122 12.28 6.46 -1.76
C LYS A 122 11.83 5.02 -1.55
N ALA A 123 12.09 4.14 -2.52
CA ALA A 123 11.80 2.71 -2.40
C ALA A 123 12.56 2.10 -1.21
N MET A 124 13.85 2.37 -1.06
CA MET A 124 14.65 1.89 0.08
C MET A 124 14.13 2.45 1.41
N THR A 125 13.79 3.74 1.47
CA THR A 125 13.22 4.37 2.68
C THR A 125 11.89 3.71 3.06
N TRP A 126 11.03 3.47 2.06
CA TRP A 126 9.76 2.77 2.25
C TRP A 126 9.97 1.33 2.69
N LEU A 127 10.89 0.57 2.08
CA LEU A 127 11.21 -0.80 2.50
C LEU A 127 11.69 -0.86 3.95
N ARG A 128 12.54 0.08 4.39
CA ARG A 128 12.97 0.17 5.80
C ARG A 128 11.81 0.47 6.73
N HIS A 129 10.91 1.35 6.33
CA HIS A 129 9.69 1.62 7.09
C HIS A 129 8.82 0.37 7.19
N GLN A 130 8.61 -0.34 6.08
CA GLN A 130 7.85 -1.58 6.04
C GLN A 130 8.48 -2.68 6.88
N ALA A 131 9.81 -2.78 6.92
CA ALA A 131 10.51 -3.71 7.81
C ALA A 131 10.18 -3.44 9.28
N ASN A 132 10.18 -2.16 9.71
CA ASN A 132 9.79 -1.79 11.07
C ASN A 132 8.32 -2.09 11.37
N VAL A 133 7.42 -1.79 10.42
CA VAL A 133 5.99 -2.11 10.54
C VAL A 133 5.78 -3.62 10.65
N MET A 134 6.46 -4.40 9.80
CA MET A 134 6.40 -5.85 9.81
C MET A 134 6.89 -6.44 11.12
N GLN A 135 8.03 -5.97 11.64
CA GLN A 135 8.56 -6.43 12.93
C GLN A 135 7.59 -6.14 14.07
N GLN A 136 7.02 -4.93 14.14
CA GLN A 136 6.03 -4.59 15.15
C GLN A 136 4.79 -5.47 15.03
N PHE A 137 4.33 -5.71 13.81
CA PHE A 137 3.17 -6.53 13.53
C PHE A 137 3.40 -8.01 13.90
N LEU A 138 4.52 -8.61 13.47
CA LEU A 138 4.91 -9.97 13.82
C LEU A 138 5.10 -10.14 15.34
N ALA A 139 5.64 -9.13 16.03
CA ALA A 139 5.76 -9.14 17.49
C ALA A 139 4.39 -9.08 18.20
N ILE A 140 3.41 -8.42 17.60
CA ILE A 140 2.02 -8.46 18.09
C ILE A 140 1.42 -9.84 17.83
N LEU A 141 1.61 -10.41 16.65
CA LEU A 141 1.08 -11.73 16.31
C LEU A 141 1.65 -12.86 17.16
N SER A 142 2.96 -12.85 17.42
CA SER A 142 3.61 -13.89 18.23
C SER A 142 3.15 -13.90 19.69
N ARG A 143 2.57 -12.80 20.18
CA ARG A 143 1.96 -12.72 21.51
C ARG A 143 0.58 -13.37 21.58
N PHE A 144 -0.11 -13.52 20.46
CA PHE A 144 -1.38 -14.24 20.39
C PHE A 144 -1.11 -15.69 20.00
N THR A 145 -0.75 -16.50 20.99
CA THR A 145 -0.53 -17.95 20.84
C THR A 145 -1.78 -18.72 20.46
N ASP A 146 -2.97 -18.15 20.72
CA ASP A 146 -4.25 -18.74 20.33
C ASP A 146 -4.91 -17.90 19.23
N LEU A 147 -5.01 -18.48 18.03
CA LEU A 147 -5.52 -17.81 16.82
C LEU A 147 -6.96 -17.27 16.99
N LYS A 148 -7.73 -17.82 17.93
CA LYS A 148 -9.09 -17.39 18.25
C LYS A 148 -9.17 -16.07 19.02
N GLU A 149 -8.14 -15.72 19.78
CA GLU A 149 -8.04 -14.42 20.46
C GLU A 149 -7.35 -13.35 19.61
N ASN A 150 -6.81 -13.76 18.45
CA ASN A 150 -6.07 -12.90 17.56
C ASN A 150 -7.02 -11.98 16.78
N THR A 151 -6.78 -10.66 16.85
CA THR A 151 -7.58 -9.64 16.15
C THR A 151 -7.66 -9.89 14.63
N LEU A 152 -6.69 -10.61 14.05
CA LEU A 152 -6.72 -11.01 12.63
C LEU A 152 -7.87 -11.95 12.28
N ALA A 153 -8.27 -12.86 13.18
CA ALA A 153 -9.39 -13.78 12.95
C ALA A 153 -10.74 -13.05 12.79
N THR A 154 -10.80 -11.76 13.13
CA THR A 154 -11.98 -10.90 12.93
C THR A 154 -11.89 -9.98 11.71
N ARG A 155 -10.76 -9.99 10.98
CA ARG A 155 -10.46 -8.99 9.94
C ARG A 155 -10.04 -9.62 8.60
N PRO A 156 -10.98 -10.24 7.86
CA PRO A 156 -10.71 -10.89 6.58
C PRO A 156 -10.18 -9.95 5.49
N TYR A 157 -10.39 -8.63 5.62
CA TYR A 157 -9.86 -7.66 4.66
C TYR A 157 -8.32 -7.61 4.66
N PHE A 158 -7.68 -7.93 5.78
CA PHE A 158 -6.22 -7.92 5.85
C PHE A 158 -5.57 -8.94 4.92
N THR A 159 -6.25 -10.03 4.55
CA THR A 159 -5.77 -10.98 3.55
C THR A 159 -5.32 -10.28 2.28
N PHE A 160 -6.15 -9.37 1.74
CA PHE A 160 -5.83 -8.64 0.51
C PHE A 160 -4.66 -7.69 0.68
N TRP A 161 -4.57 -7.05 1.84
CA TRP A 161 -3.46 -6.16 2.17
C TRP A 161 -2.12 -6.89 2.19
N PHE A 162 -2.06 -8.05 2.85
CA PHE A 162 -0.85 -8.85 2.92
C PHE A 162 -0.42 -9.38 1.55
N HIS A 163 -1.36 -9.80 0.72
CA HIS A 163 -1.06 -10.16 -0.67
C HIS A 163 -0.45 -9.00 -1.43
N ASP A 164 -1.08 -7.84 -1.32
CA ASP A 164 -0.66 -6.62 -2.00
C ASP A 164 0.74 -6.16 -1.58
N GLN A 165 1.14 -6.36 -0.32
CA GLN A 165 2.54 -6.17 0.10
C GLN A 165 3.52 -7.09 -0.64
N LEU A 166 3.21 -8.38 -0.75
CA LEU A 166 4.08 -9.34 -1.44
C LEU A 166 4.29 -8.94 -2.90
N TYR A 167 3.23 -8.51 -3.60
CA TYR A 167 3.34 -8.02 -4.98
C TYR A 167 4.29 -6.82 -5.06
N ARG A 168 4.17 -5.85 -4.15
CA ARG A 168 4.97 -4.62 -4.20
C ARG A 168 6.44 -4.85 -3.89
N TYR A 169 6.75 -5.63 -2.86
CA TYR A 169 8.13 -5.97 -2.54
C TYR A 169 8.77 -6.69 -3.73
N LEU A 170 8.05 -7.61 -4.35
CA LEU A 170 8.55 -8.34 -5.50
C LEU A 170 8.72 -7.44 -6.74
N ASP A 171 7.77 -6.56 -7.02
CA ASP A 171 7.86 -5.59 -8.12
C ASP A 171 9.03 -4.61 -7.90
N ILE A 172 9.29 -4.18 -6.66
CA ILE A 172 10.44 -3.34 -6.32
C ILE A 172 11.76 -4.09 -6.58
N TRP A 173 11.85 -5.35 -6.18
CA TRP A 173 13.04 -6.16 -6.42
C TRP A 173 13.24 -6.48 -7.90
N GLU A 174 12.18 -6.78 -8.65
CA GLU A 174 12.28 -7.06 -10.08
C GLU A 174 12.77 -5.84 -10.88
N ARG A 175 12.47 -4.62 -10.41
CA ARG A 175 12.99 -3.36 -10.97
C ARG A 175 14.44 -3.08 -10.58
N ASP A 176 14.81 -3.35 -9.33
CA ASP A 176 16.20 -3.23 -8.85
C ASP A 176 16.60 -4.46 -8.01
N PRO A 177 17.23 -5.46 -8.65
CA PRO A 177 17.62 -6.69 -7.97
C PRO A 177 18.68 -6.50 -6.86
N THR A 178 19.28 -5.31 -6.74
CA THR A 178 20.21 -4.98 -5.64
C THR A 178 19.50 -4.69 -4.32
N LEU A 179 18.18 -4.46 -4.34
CA LEU A 179 17.37 -4.20 -3.15
C LEU A 179 16.95 -5.50 -2.46
N HIS A 180 17.91 -6.26 -1.95
CA HIS A 180 17.67 -7.55 -1.28
C HIS A 180 16.69 -7.47 -0.11
N LEU A 181 16.60 -6.32 0.58
CA LEU A 181 15.63 -6.08 1.63
C LEU A 181 14.18 -6.35 1.18
N ALA A 182 13.86 -6.10 -0.09
CA ALA A 182 12.53 -6.39 -0.62
C ALA A 182 12.25 -7.90 -0.68
N LEU A 183 13.22 -8.72 -1.09
CA LEU A 183 13.08 -10.18 -1.04
C LEU A 183 13.01 -10.70 0.39
N ASP A 184 13.81 -10.16 1.30
CA ASP A 184 13.78 -10.54 2.71
C ASP A 184 12.39 -10.29 3.32
N LEU A 185 11.76 -9.15 2.99
CA LEU A 185 10.42 -8.82 3.45
C LEU A 185 9.35 -9.73 2.84
N CYS A 186 9.47 -10.09 1.55
CA CYS A 186 8.62 -11.11 0.94
C CYS A 186 8.66 -12.43 1.72
N ILE A 187 9.87 -12.96 1.94
CA ILE A 187 10.07 -14.26 2.60
C ILE A 187 9.54 -14.22 4.04
N GLN A 188 9.82 -13.14 4.78
CA GLN A 188 9.34 -12.97 6.16
C GLN A 188 7.81 -12.89 6.25
N LEU A 189 7.14 -12.38 5.20
CA LEU A 189 5.70 -12.17 5.20
C LEU A 189 4.89 -13.42 4.79
N LEU A 190 5.48 -14.36 4.05
CA LEU A 190 4.77 -15.57 3.59
C LEU A 190 4.05 -16.33 4.71
N PRO A 191 4.65 -16.63 5.87
CA PRO A 191 3.98 -17.41 6.91
C PRO A 191 2.71 -16.72 7.44
N THR A 192 2.75 -15.39 7.52
CA THR A 192 1.59 -14.59 7.93
C THR A 192 0.47 -14.66 6.90
N VAL A 193 0.80 -14.57 5.60
CA VAL A 193 -0.18 -14.67 4.51
C VAL A 193 -0.83 -16.05 4.51
N GLU A 194 -0.02 -17.12 4.63
CA GLU A 194 -0.50 -18.50 4.71
C GLU A 194 -1.42 -18.73 5.91
N CYS A 195 -1.04 -18.19 7.07
CA CYS A 195 -1.84 -18.26 8.29
C CYS A 195 -3.20 -17.55 8.13
N ILE A 196 -3.22 -16.35 7.55
CA ILE A 196 -4.48 -15.61 7.35
C ILE A 196 -5.34 -16.30 6.28
N MET A 197 -4.73 -16.85 5.24
CA MET A 197 -5.46 -17.63 4.22
C MET A 197 -6.04 -18.93 4.77
N SER A 198 -5.43 -19.53 5.79
CA SER A 198 -5.99 -20.71 6.47
C SER A 198 -7.17 -20.33 7.37
N LEU A 199 -7.12 -19.15 8.00
CA LEU A 199 -8.25 -18.60 8.77
C LEU A 199 -9.46 -18.23 7.90
N PHE A 200 -9.22 -17.69 6.70
CA PHE A 200 -10.27 -17.23 5.79
C PHE A 200 -10.17 -17.94 4.43
N PRO A 201 -10.54 -19.23 4.37
CA PRO A 201 -10.38 -20.04 3.17
C PRO A 201 -11.23 -19.47 2.02
N SER A 202 -10.55 -19.03 0.97
CA SER A 202 -11.18 -18.55 -0.26
C SER A 202 -10.28 -18.81 -1.46
N ASN A 203 -10.89 -19.16 -2.60
CA ASN A 203 -10.14 -19.56 -3.80
C ASN A 203 -9.40 -18.39 -4.45
N TYR A 204 -9.97 -17.19 -4.38
CA TYR A 204 -9.43 -16.02 -5.10
C TYR A 204 -8.09 -15.52 -4.53
N PRO A 205 -7.93 -15.27 -3.20
CA PRO A 205 -6.62 -14.96 -2.63
C PRO A 205 -5.60 -16.09 -2.80
N ARG A 206 -6.05 -17.35 -2.76
CA ARG A 206 -5.17 -18.52 -2.96
C ARG A 206 -4.55 -18.56 -4.35
N GLN A 207 -5.35 -18.37 -5.40
CA GLN A 207 -4.81 -18.30 -6.76
C GLN A 207 -3.80 -17.15 -6.92
N LYS A 208 -4.10 -15.98 -6.34
CA LYS A 208 -3.18 -14.84 -6.34
C LYS A 208 -1.90 -15.11 -5.56
N TYR A 209 -1.98 -15.87 -4.46
CA TYR A 209 -0.83 -16.28 -3.67
C TYR A 209 0.10 -17.18 -4.47
N GLU A 210 -0.44 -18.20 -5.13
CA GLU A 210 0.34 -19.18 -5.89
C GLU A 210 1.16 -18.50 -6.99
N VAL A 211 0.57 -17.53 -7.70
CA VAL A 211 1.27 -16.72 -8.70
C VAL A 211 2.45 -15.97 -8.10
N VAL A 212 2.25 -15.32 -6.94
CA VAL A 212 3.32 -14.56 -6.26
C VAL A 212 4.40 -15.47 -5.69
N HIS A 213 4.01 -16.60 -5.10
CA HIS A 213 4.93 -17.58 -4.55
C HIS A 213 5.88 -18.10 -5.62
N LEU A 214 5.35 -18.45 -6.81
CA LEU A 214 6.15 -18.87 -7.95
C LEU A 214 7.12 -17.76 -8.43
N ARG A 215 6.63 -16.51 -8.55
CA ARG A 215 7.49 -15.38 -8.91
C ARG A 215 8.61 -15.18 -7.88
N LEU A 216 8.30 -15.30 -6.59
CA LEU A 216 9.26 -15.17 -5.49
C LEU A 216 10.30 -16.28 -5.50
N VAL A 217 9.90 -17.54 -5.74
CA VAL A 217 10.84 -18.67 -5.88
C VAL A 217 11.84 -18.37 -7.00
N ASN A 218 11.36 -17.93 -8.17
CA ASN A 218 12.24 -17.56 -9.29
C ASN A 218 13.16 -16.39 -8.94
N ALA A 219 12.66 -15.40 -8.21
CA ALA A 219 13.44 -14.26 -7.75
C ALA A 219 14.55 -14.68 -6.76
N CYS A 220 14.25 -15.55 -5.79
CA CYS A 220 15.24 -16.11 -4.87
C CYS A 220 16.33 -16.89 -5.61
N ILE A 221 15.96 -17.73 -6.57
CA ILE A 221 16.91 -18.48 -7.41
C ILE A 221 17.85 -17.51 -8.15
N ARG A 222 17.30 -16.46 -8.78
CA ARG A 222 18.08 -15.44 -9.47
C ARG A 222 19.00 -14.65 -8.54
N ALA A 223 18.60 -14.44 -7.29
CA ALA A 223 19.38 -13.76 -6.27
C ALA A 223 20.42 -14.66 -5.58
N GLY A 224 20.43 -15.98 -5.86
CA GLY A 224 21.27 -16.95 -5.16
C GLY A 224 20.85 -17.20 -3.70
N ILE A 225 19.60 -16.90 -3.35
CA ILE A 225 19.03 -17.08 -2.01
C ILE A 225 18.22 -18.37 -1.99
N PRO A 226 18.21 -19.14 -0.88
CA PRO A 226 17.36 -20.31 -0.75
C PRO A 226 15.88 -19.96 -1.00
N PRO A 227 15.17 -20.71 -1.87
CA PRO A 227 13.76 -20.44 -2.13
C PRO A 227 12.91 -20.73 -0.88
N PRO A 228 11.77 -20.02 -0.72
CA PRO A 228 10.84 -20.30 0.36
C PRO A 228 10.25 -21.72 0.23
N PRO A 229 9.82 -22.33 1.36
CA PRO A 229 9.16 -23.63 1.33
C PRO A 229 7.86 -23.58 0.51
N PRO A 230 7.34 -24.73 0.05
CA PRO A 230 6.07 -24.78 -0.64
C PRO A 230 4.92 -24.27 0.25
N PRO A 231 3.86 -23.70 -0.36
CA PRO A 231 2.69 -23.19 0.35
C PRO A 231 2.13 -24.18 1.38
N ARG A 232 2.00 -23.74 2.64
CA ARG A 232 1.35 -24.53 3.68
C ARG A 232 -0.13 -24.16 3.77
N TYR A 233 -1.01 -25.06 3.34
CA TYR A 233 -2.46 -24.85 3.37
C TYR A 233 -3.17 -25.44 4.60
N THR A 234 -2.42 -25.89 5.61
CA THR A 234 -2.99 -26.71 6.69
C THR A 234 -3.14 -25.93 7.99
N ILE A 235 -4.33 -26.03 8.59
CA ILE A 235 -4.59 -25.65 9.98
C ILE A 235 -4.09 -26.80 10.84
N ALA A 236 -3.18 -26.53 11.78
CA ALA A 236 -2.95 -27.40 12.93
C ALA A 236 -3.98 -27.06 14.01
#